data_AF-A0AAP2W6U9-F1
#
_entry.id   AF-A0AAP2W6U9-F1
#
_cell.length_a   1.000
_cell.length_b   1.000
_cell.length_c   1.000
_cell.angle_alpha   90.00
_cell.angle_beta   90.00
_cell.angle_gamma   90.00
#
_symmetry.space_group_name_H-M   'P 1'
#
loop_
_entity.id
_entity.type
_entity.pdbx_description
1 polymer ?
#
loop_
_entity_poly.entity_id
_entity_poly.type
_entity_poly.pdbx_seq_one_letter_code
_entity_poly.pdbx_strand_id
1 'polypeptide(L)'
;MKITREAYEMAKVSAKESEVPLILTGERGVIMDIMISPSEEEFDTSAGMLPSMLPAGIRRYGKVLTKNDQDLEPGYNLIEKDGEWKFVDENGDDMEIEIVEDVPKSPMDMDFMSIE
;
A
#
# COMPACT_ATOMS: atom_id res chain seq x y z
N MET A 1 13.67 -2.62 -2.86
CA MET A 1 12.38 -2.83 -2.16
C MET A 1 11.61 -3.90 -2.91
N LYS A 2 10.70 -4.64 -2.26
CA LYS A 2 9.80 -5.59 -2.93
C LYS A 2 8.34 -5.22 -2.68
N ILE A 3 7.45 -5.56 -3.60
CA ILE A 3 6.00 -5.51 -3.41
C ILE A 3 5.39 -6.83 -3.89
N THR A 4 4.42 -7.37 -3.17
CA THR A 4 3.70 -8.56 -3.65
C THR A 4 2.84 -8.21 -4.85
N ARG A 5 2.65 -9.17 -5.77
CA ARG A 5 1.78 -8.97 -6.93
C ARG A 5 0.36 -8.59 -6.51
N GLU A 6 -0.18 -9.23 -5.47
CA GLU A 6 -1.52 -8.91 -4.96
C GLU A 6 -1.61 -7.45 -4.49
N ALA A 7 -0.67 -7.00 -3.65
CA ALA A 7 -0.63 -5.63 -3.16
C ALA A 7 -0.46 -4.61 -4.29
N TYR A 8 0.37 -4.93 -5.29
CA TYR A 8 0.57 -4.06 -6.44
C TYR A 8 -0.70 -3.91 -7.29
N GLU A 9 -1.38 -5.00 -7.61
CA GLU A 9 -2.64 -4.95 -8.35
C GLU A 9 -3.74 -4.24 -7.55
N MET A 10 -3.86 -4.54 -6.26
CA MET A 10 -4.82 -3.88 -5.37
C MET A 10 -4.57 -2.37 -5.31
N ALA A 11 -3.31 -1.95 -5.16
CA ALA A 11 -2.95 -0.54 -5.13
C ALA A 11 -3.38 0.19 -6.42
N LYS A 12 -3.13 -0.39 -7.60
CA LYS A 12 -3.54 0.21 -8.89
C LYS A 12 -5.05 0.35 -9.04
N VAL A 13 -5.81 -0.66 -8.60
CA VAL A 13 -7.28 -0.63 -8.66
C VAL A 13 -7.81 0.40 -7.68
N SER A 14 -7.39 0.33 -6.42
CA SER A 14 -7.84 1.24 -5.37
C SER A 14 -7.44 2.69 -5.64
N ALA A 15 -6.29 2.95 -6.26
CA ALA A 15 -5.89 4.31 -6.62
C ALA A 15 -6.88 5.02 -7.57
N LYS A 16 -7.53 4.26 -8.45
CA LYS A 16 -8.50 4.77 -9.43
C LYS A 16 -9.87 5.02 -8.81
N GLU A 17 -10.26 4.19 -7.85
CA GLU A 17 -11.60 4.19 -7.27
C GLU A 17 -11.69 4.94 -5.94
N SER A 18 -10.61 4.94 -5.16
CA SER A 18 -10.59 5.49 -3.80
C SER A 18 -10.74 7.01 -3.82
N GLU A 19 -11.58 7.48 -2.91
CA GLU A 19 -11.77 8.91 -2.65
C GLU A 19 -10.93 9.40 -1.47
N VAL A 20 -10.35 8.46 -0.73
CA VAL A 20 -9.51 8.68 0.45
C VAL A 20 -8.05 8.33 0.15
N PRO A 21 -7.08 8.97 0.83
CA PRO A 21 -5.67 8.65 0.64
C PRO A 21 -5.35 7.22 1.08
N LEU A 22 -4.35 6.61 0.46
CA LEU A 22 -3.96 5.22 0.68
C LEU A 22 -2.47 5.12 0.99
N ILE A 23 -2.10 4.22 1.90
CA ILE A 23 -0.71 3.95 2.30
C ILE A 23 -0.29 2.53 1.94
N LEU A 24 0.96 2.39 1.53
CA LEU A 24 1.61 1.11 1.27
C LEU A 24 2.19 0.56 2.57
N THR A 25 1.85 -0.68 2.91
CA THR A 25 2.28 -1.30 4.17
C THR A 25 2.82 -2.72 3.98
N GLY A 26 3.64 -3.15 4.93
CA GLY A 26 4.14 -4.52 4.96
C GLY A 26 5.25 -4.72 5.96
N GLU A 27 6.09 -5.73 5.75
CA GLU A 27 7.11 -6.15 6.70
C GLU A 27 8.46 -6.39 6.02
N ARG A 28 9.54 -6.15 6.77
CA ARG A 28 10.91 -6.57 6.38
C ARG A 28 11.35 -6.14 4.96
N GLY A 29 10.84 -5.02 4.46
CA GLY A 29 11.18 -4.50 3.12
C GLY A 29 10.38 -5.15 2.00
N VAL A 30 9.23 -5.74 2.32
CA VAL A 30 8.24 -6.25 1.38
C VAL A 30 6.92 -5.54 1.67
N ILE A 31 6.40 -4.81 0.68
CA ILE A 31 5.05 -4.24 0.71
C ILE A 31 4.09 -5.39 0.41
N MET A 32 3.12 -5.59 1.29
CA MET A 32 2.21 -6.74 1.27
C MET A 32 0.74 -6.33 1.26
N ASP A 33 0.42 -5.08 1.60
CA ASP A 33 -0.97 -4.61 1.68
C ASP A 33 -1.07 -3.09 1.51
N ILE A 34 -2.28 -2.60 1.26
CA ILE A 34 -2.62 -1.18 1.26
C ILE A 34 -3.63 -0.88 2.36
N MET A 35 -3.54 0.28 2.98
CA MET A 35 -4.51 0.73 3.99
C MET A 35 -4.97 2.15 3.70
N ILE A 36 -6.17 2.49 4.16
CA ILE A 36 -6.68 3.86 4.10
C ILE A 36 -5.85 4.71 5.06
N SER A 37 -5.30 5.81 4.56
CA SER A 37 -4.71 6.84 5.40
C SER A 37 -5.84 7.71 5.96
N PRO A 38 -5.96 7.87 7.29
CA PRO A 38 -6.81 8.92 7.82
C PRO A 38 -6.22 10.28 7.40
N SER A 39 -7.03 11.13 6.76
CA SER A 39 -6.63 12.49 6.38
C SER A 39 -6.38 13.35 7.61
N GLU A 40 -5.40 14.26 7.56
CA GLU A 40 -5.08 15.18 8.67
C GLU A 40 -6.27 16.06 9.10
N GLU A 41 -7.24 16.34 8.21
CA GLU A 41 -8.44 17.11 8.55
C GLU A 41 -9.49 16.34 9.38
N GLU A 42 -9.42 15.00 9.44
CA GLU A 42 -10.24 14.17 10.34
C GLU A 42 -9.57 13.93 11.71
N PHE A 43 -8.44 14.59 11.98
CA PHE A 43 -7.75 14.55 13.28
C PHE A 43 -8.37 15.48 14.35
N ASP A 44 -9.55 16.05 14.12
CA ASP A 44 -10.29 16.71 15.20
C ASP A 44 -11.12 15.68 15.97
N THR A 45 -10.51 15.15 17.02
CA THR A 45 -11.09 14.30 18.09
C THR A 45 -11.49 12.86 17.73
N SER A 46 -10.69 11.91 18.25
CA SER A 46 -11.04 10.51 18.62
C SER A 46 -10.45 9.35 17.79
N ALA A 47 -9.93 9.58 16.58
CA ALA A 47 -9.45 8.49 15.71
C ALA A 47 -8.05 8.72 15.10
N GLY A 48 -7.18 9.44 15.81
CA GLY A 48 -5.76 9.52 15.47
C GLY A 48 -5.13 8.13 15.57
N MET A 49 -5.10 7.38 14.47
CA MET A 49 -4.37 6.13 14.35
C MET A 49 -2.88 6.43 14.42
N LEU A 50 -2.39 6.54 15.65
CA LEU A 50 -0.98 6.67 15.96
C LEU A 50 -0.22 5.52 15.27
N PRO A 51 1.06 5.71 14.88
CA PRO A 51 1.94 4.63 14.40
C PRO A 51 2.00 3.41 15.35
N SER A 52 1.48 3.52 16.57
CA SER A 52 1.26 2.45 17.54
C SER A 52 0.02 1.56 17.31
N MET A 53 -0.80 1.79 16.28
CA MET A 53 -1.94 0.91 15.91
C MET A 53 -1.66 -0.01 14.72
N LEU A 54 -0.56 0.19 13.98
CA LEU A 54 -0.13 -0.82 13.01
C LEU A 54 0.16 -2.13 13.75
N PRO A 55 -0.29 -3.29 13.24
CA PRO A 55 0.05 -4.57 13.85
C PRO A 55 1.55 -4.69 14.04
N ALA A 56 1.98 -5.32 15.14
CA ALA A 56 3.40 -5.45 15.45
C ALA A 56 4.16 -6.11 14.28
N GLY A 57 5.17 -5.42 13.74
CA GLY A 57 5.95 -5.87 12.58
C GLY A 57 5.61 -5.13 11.29
N ILE A 58 4.39 -4.60 11.16
CA ILE A 58 3.92 -3.85 9.99
C ILE A 58 4.48 -2.44 10.01
N ARG A 59 4.96 -2.00 8.85
CA ARG A 59 5.53 -0.68 8.60
C ARG A 59 4.84 -0.01 7.43
N ARG A 60 4.73 1.32 7.49
CA ARG A 60 4.42 2.16 6.34
C ARG A 60 5.67 2.30 5.47
N TYR A 61 5.53 2.04 4.18
CA TYR A 61 6.59 2.20 3.19
C TYR A 61 6.36 3.40 2.27
N GLY A 62 5.11 3.84 2.12
CA GLY A 62 4.82 5.04 1.36
C GLY A 62 3.34 5.19 1.11
N LYS A 63 2.99 5.71 -0.07
CA LYS A 63 1.66 6.19 -0.41
C LYS A 63 1.23 5.68 -1.78
N VAL A 64 -0.06 5.59 -1.99
CA VAL A 64 -0.65 5.41 -3.32
C VAL A 64 -1.39 6.69 -3.66
N LEU A 65 -0.96 7.37 -4.72
CA LEU A 65 -1.59 8.61 -5.16
C LEU A 65 -2.94 8.28 -5.79
N THR A 66 -3.93 9.11 -5.48
CA THR A 66 -5.30 8.97 -5.99
C THR A 66 -5.70 10.23 -6.75
N LYS A 67 -6.88 10.21 -7.38
CA LYS A 67 -7.48 11.39 -8.03
C LYS A 67 -7.59 12.61 -7.09
N ASN A 68 -7.78 12.37 -5.79
CA ASN A 68 -8.06 13.40 -4.78
C ASN A 68 -6.83 13.78 -3.94
N ASP A 69 -5.72 13.06 -4.12
CA ASP A 69 -4.58 13.16 -3.24
C ASP A 69 -3.31 12.88 -4.06
N GLN A 70 -2.66 13.97 -4.47
CA GLN A 70 -1.52 13.98 -5.38
C GLN A 70 -0.21 14.41 -4.69
N ASP A 71 -0.26 14.72 -3.40
CA ASP A 71 0.92 15.10 -2.64
C ASP A 71 1.83 13.89 -2.41
N LEU A 72 3.10 14.06 -2.78
CA LEU A 72 4.16 13.10 -2.53
C LEU A 72 4.59 13.17 -1.06
N GLU A 73 4.86 12.00 -0.49
CA GLU A 73 5.37 11.87 0.87
C GLU A 73 6.72 11.13 0.90
N PRO A 74 7.50 11.25 1.99
CA PRO A 74 8.71 10.45 2.16
C PRO A 74 8.41 8.94 2.04
N GLY A 75 9.21 8.25 1.22
CA GLY A 75 9.06 6.81 0.96
C GLY A 75 8.68 6.52 -0.49
N TYR A 76 7.95 5.42 -0.69
CA TYR A 76 7.56 4.93 -2.01
C TYR A 76 6.17 5.42 -2.40
N ASN A 77 6.09 6.35 -3.36
CA ASN A 77 4.83 6.85 -3.88
C ASN A 77 4.47 6.11 -5.17
N LEU A 78 3.37 5.36 -5.17
CA LEU A 78 2.84 4.71 -6.37
C LEU A 78 1.95 5.69 -7.13
N ILE A 79 2.31 5.97 -8.39
CA ILE A 79 1.64 6.96 -9.24
C ILE A 79 1.30 6.36 -10.61
N GLU A 80 0.22 6.84 -11.25
CA GLU A 80 -0.07 6.61 -12.67
C GLU A 80 0.42 7.83 -13.46
N LYS A 81 1.40 7.64 -14.33
CA LYS A 81 1.94 8.69 -15.21
C LYS A 81 2.01 8.16 -16.63
N ASP A 82 1.41 8.89 -17.56
CA ASP A 82 1.33 8.52 -18.98
C ASP A 82 0.69 7.13 -19.24
N GLY A 83 -0.21 6.69 -18.36
CA GLY A 83 -0.88 5.39 -18.44
C GLY A 83 -0.06 4.21 -17.89
N GLU A 84 1.14 4.47 -17.36
CA GLU A 84 2.00 3.49 -16.71
C GLU A 84 2.08 3.75 -15.21
N TRP A 85 2.06 2.67 -14.44
CA TRP A 85 2.20 2.72 -12.98
C TRP A 85 3.67 2.62 -12.59
N LYS A 86 4.11 3.52 -11.72
CA LYS A 86 5.50 3.57 -11.26
C LYS A 86 5.63 4.06 -9.84
N PHE A 87 6.77 3.75 -9.23
CA PHE A 87 7.14 4.27 -7.93
C PHE A 87 8.04 5.48 -8.09
N VAL A 88 7.80 6.51 -7.29
CA VAL A 88 8.64 7.70 -7.21
C VAL A 88 8.93 8.07 -5.76
N ASP A 89 10.04 8.76 -5.52
CA ASP A 89 10.38 9.31 -4.20
C ASP A 89 9.59 10.61 -3.90
N GLU A 90 9.91 11.27 -2.79
CA GLU A 90 9.29 12.55 -2.40
C GLU A 90 9.59 13.71 -3.37
N ASN A 91 10.65 13.59 -4.17
CA ASN A 91 11.05 14.57 -5.19
C ASN A 91 10.46 14.26 -6.56
N GLY A 92 9.82 13.10 -6.73
CA GLY A 92 9.26 12.62 -7.99
C GLY A 92 10.26 11.85 -8.86
N ASP A 93 11.42 11.48 -8.32
CA ASP A 93 12.42 10.66 -9.02
C ASP A 93 11.98 9.19 -9.05
N ASP A 94 12.13 8.53 -10.21
CA ASP A 94 11.70 7.15 -10.41
C ASP A 94 12.47 6.17 -9.50
N MET A 95 11.74 5.24 -8.89
CA MET A 95 12.27 4.22 -7.98
C MET A 95 11.99 2.80 -8.48
N GLU A 96 13.01 1.95 -8.44
CA GLU A 96 12.88 0.54 -8.81
C GLU A 96 12.36 -0.30 -7.63
N ILE A 97 11.25 -1.00 -7.85
CA ILE A 97 10.70 -1.99 -6.92
C ILE A 97 10.54 -3.33 -7.65
N GLU A 98 10.98 -4.41 -7.00
CA GLU A 98 10.79 -5.77 -7.49
C GLU A 98 9.39 -6.27 -7.14
N ILE A 99 8.62 -6.70 -8.14
CA ILE A 99 7.34 -7.39 -7.91
C ILE A 99 7.62 -8.86 -7.64
N VAL A 100 7.17 -9.36 -6.50
CA VAL A 100 7.32 -10.76 -6.08
C VAL A 100 5.96 -11.44 -6.00
N GLU A 101 5.91 -12.76 -6.24
CA GLU A 101 4.69 -13.52 -5.97
C GLU A 101 4.43 -13.58 -4.47
N ASP A 102 3.15 -13.64 -4.08
CA ASP A 102 2.78 -13.86 -2.69
C ASP A 102 3.35 -15.17 -2.17
N VAL A 103 3.93 -15.12 -0.97
CA VAL A 103 4.24 -16.34 -0.24
C VAL A 103 2.90 -16.86 0.28
N PRO A 104 2.47 -18.10 -0.06
CA PRO A 104 1.21 -18.61 0.41
C PRO A 104 1.17 -18.50 1.94
N LYS A 105 0.13 -17.80 2.45
CA LYS A 105 -0.25 -17.88 3.86
C LYS A 105 -0.41 -19.38 4.16
N SER A 106 0.24 -19.82 5.24
CA SER A 106 0.49 -21.21 5.65
C SER A 106 -0.48 -22.28 5.09
N PRO A 107 -0.03 -23.51 4.75
CA PRO A 107 -0.87 -24.56 4.15
C PRO A 107 -2.19 -24.93 4.89
N MET A 108 -2.44 -24.43 6.11
CA MET A 108 -3.74 -24.55 6.79
C MET A 108 -4.88 -23.80 6.10
N ASP A 109 -4.61 -22.80 5.24
CA ASP A 109 -5.66 -22.11 4.47
C ASP A 109 -6.15 -22.91 3.24
N MET A 110 -5.51 -24.04 2.90
CA MET A 110 -5.89 -24.89 1.75
C MET A 110 -6.82 -26.06 2.10
N ASP A 111 -7.12 -26.33 3.37
CA ASP A 111 -7.98 -27.45 3.80
C ASP A 111 -9.49 -27.21 3.59
N PHE A 112 -9.92 -26.02 3.15
CA PHE A 112 -11.34 -25.74 2.87
C PHE A 112 -11.75 -25.88 1.39
N MET A 113 -10.84 -26.24 0.48
CA MET A 113 -11.13 -26.43 -0.95
C MET A 113 -11.06 -27.89 -1.42
N SER A 114 -11.32 -28.86 -0.55
CA SER A 114 -11.62 -30.23 -0.98
C SER A 114 -12.80 -30.80 -0.21
N ILE A 115 -14.00 -30.43 -0.65
CA ILE A 115 -15.18 -31.26 -0.48
C ILE A 115 -15.93 -31.28 -1.81
N GLU A 116 -15.57 -32.24 -2.66
CA GLU A 116 -16.50 -32.85 -3.64
C GLU A 116 -16.62 -34.34 -3.30
#